data_AF-A0A9Y3VWW4-F1
#
_entry.id   AF-A0A9Y3VWW4-F1
#
_cell.length_a   1.000
_cell.length_b   1.000
_cell.length_c   1.000
_cell.angle_alpha   90.00
_cell.angle_beta   90.00
_cell.angle_gamma   90.00
#
_symmetry.space_group_name_H-M   'P 1'
#
loop_
_entity.id
_entity.type
_entity.pdbx_description
1 polymer ?
#
loop_
_entity_poly.entity_id
_entity_poly.type
_entity_poly.pdbx_seq_one_letter_code
_entity_poly.pdbx_strand_id
1 'polypeptide(L)'
;HKCYWWLINYFFFFSPHPNGRLIKDRPCALSLSLFQEVIEKSKARDIPIVIDADGLWLVTQQPSVIQGYQKGILTPNFMEFTRLYEALHHEPMDSSDYQRSVMQLSVAMGNLTLVLKGEQDFITDGSKVYSCNLEGSGRRCGGQGDLLSGSMGVLAHWAHAASTAGMIRSMNPSVVAAFGACSLTRQCNSQAFQRHGRSTTTSDMIQEISSAFKKLFES
;
A
#
# COMPACT_ATOMS: atom_id res chain seq x y z
N HIS A 1 14.58 -10.69 -20.69
CA HIS A 1 13.61 -9.80 -20.01
C HIS A 1 14.23 -9.27 -18.73
N LYS A 2 14.55 -7.97 -18.66
CA LYS A 2 15.05 -7.34 -17.43
C LYS A 2 13.85 -6.96 -16.57
N CYS A 3 13.66 -7.60 -15.42
CA CYS A 3 12.65 -7.19 -14.44
C CYS A 3 13.11 -5.90 -13.77
N TYR A 4 12.54 -4.77 -14.17
CA TYR A 4 12.68 -3.52 -13.42
C TYR A 4 11.51 -3.42 -12.46
N TRP A 5 11.77 -3.68 -11.18
CA TRP A 5 10.82 -3.46 -10.09
C TRP A 5 11.09 -2.09 -9.48
N TRP A 6 10.09 -1.22 -9.45
CA TRP A 6 10.15 0.02 -8.68
C TRP A 6 9.22 -0.11 -7.49
N LEU A 7 9.79 -0.55 -6.38
CA LEU A 7 9.20 -0.31 -5.06
C LEU A 7 9.61 1.09 -4.66
N ILE A 8 8.66 2.04 -4.71
CA ILE A 8 8.86 3.37 -4.11
C ILE A 8 8.57 3.23 -2.62
N ASN A 9 9.45 2.55 -1.90
CA ASN A 9 9.47 2.56 -0.45
C ASN A 9 10.55 3.53 0.02
N TYR A 10 10.10 4.56 0.73
CA TYR A 10 10.89 5.59 1.42
C TYR A 10 11.77 6.50 0.55
N PHE A 11 11.38 7.77 0.50
CA PHE A 11 12.34 8.87 0.40
C PHE A 11 12.46 9.53 1.78
N PHE A 12 13.25 8.94 2.68
CA PHE A 12 13.73 9.67 3.87
C PHE A 12 15.01 10.42 3.50
N PHE A 13 14.92 11.75 3.39
CA PHE A 13 16.11 12.62 3.42
C PHE A 13 16.15 13.34 4.77
N PHE A 14 17.11 12.99 5.62
CA PHE A 14 17.48 13.80 6.79
C PHE A 14 18.45 14.89 6.33
N SER A 15 18.06 16.16 6.49
CA SER A 15 18.98 17.30 6.40
C SER A 15 19.41 17.71 7.81
N PRO A 16 20.69 17.61 8.19
CA PRO A 16 21.16 18.11 9.47
C PRO A 16 21.39 19.62 9.37
N HIS A 17 20.58 20.42 10.07
CA HIS A 17 20.90 21.83 10.36
C HIS A 17 21.28 21.98 11.85
N PRO A 18 22.16 22.93 12.23
CA PRO A 18 22.87 22.96 13.51
C PRO A 18 22.02 23.08 14.79
N ASN A 19 20.71 23.29 14.70
CA ASN A 19 19.88 23.75 15.81
C ASN A 19 18.66 22.85 16.08
N GLY A 20 18.86 21.54 16.21
CA GLY A 20 18.10 20.63 17.10
C GLY A 20 16.56 20.62 17.13
N ARG A 21 15.84 21.28 16.21
CA ARG A 21 14.37 21.25 16.13
C ARG A 21 13.93 20.31 15.02
N LEU A 22 13.23 19.24 15.40
CA LEU A 22 12.53 18.33 14.50
C LEU A 22 11.33 19.07 13.89
N ILE A 23 11.47 19.54 12.66
CA ILE A 23 10.33 20.00 11.86
C ILE A 23 10.01 18.91 10.82
N LYS A 24 8.74 18.49 10.75
CA LYS A 24 8.16 17.73 9.63
C LYS A 24 8.02 18.65 8.40
N ASP A 25 9.11 19.21 7.93
CA ASP A 25 9.07 20.20 6.84
C ASP A 25 9.09 19.54 5.46
N ARG A 26 8.12 20.00 4.67
CA ARG A 26 7.86 19.94 3.22
C ARG A 26 8.91 19.23 2.35
N PRO A 27 8.50 18.47 1.32
CA PRO A 27 9.44 17.94 0.35
C PRO A 27 10.24 19.09 -0.26
N CYS A 28 11.55 18.89 -0.37
CA CYS A 28 12.34 19.65 -1.33
C CYS A 28 11.66 19.52 -2.71
N ALA A 29 11.58 20.59 -3.50
CA ALA A 29 10.99 20.56 -4.85
C ALA A 29 11.59 19.43 -5.73
N LEU A 30 12.84 19.04 -5.47
CA LEU A 30 13.54 17.91 -6.09
C LEU A 30 12.92 16.54 -5.79
N SER A 31 12.32 16.35 -4.62
CA SER A 31 11.68 15.09 -4.21
C SER A 31 10.37 14.85 -4.98
N LEU A 32 9.56 15.90 -5.15
CA LEU A 32 8.31 15.80 -5.89
C LEU A 32 8.54 15.59 -7.40
N SER A 33 9.51 16.29 -7.99
CA SER A 33 9.83 16.12 -9.41
C SER A 33 10.37 14.72 -9.73
N LEU A 34 11.23 14.17 -8.87
CA LEU A 34 11.73 12.81 -9.04
C LEU A 34 10.60 11.77 -8.87
N PHE A 35 9.74 11.95 -7.87
CA PHE A 35 8.58 11.08 -7.68
C PHE A 35 7.68 11.05 -8.91
N GLN A 36 7.30 12.22 -9.44
CA GLN A 36 6.54 12.33 -10.68
C GLN A 36 7.25 11.62 -11.84
N GLU A 37 8.55 11.85 -12.03
CA GLU A 37 9.32 11.24 -13.12
C GLU A 37 9.31 9.71 -13.04
N VAL A 38 9.48 9.14 -11.84
CA VAL A 38 9.45 7.69 -11.63
C VAL A 38 8.05 7.12 -11.90
N ILE A 39 6.99 7.79 -11.44
CA ILE A 39 5.61 7.37 -11.69
C ILE A 39 5.30 7.41 -13.19
N GLU A 40 5.62 8.49 -13.89
CA GLU A 40 5.37 8.62 -15.33
C GLU A 40 6.15 7.59 -16.15
N LYS A 41 7.44 7.34 -15.84
CA LYS A 41 8.22 6.29 -16.50
C LYS A 41 7.66 4.88 -16.23
N SER A 42 7.09 4.65 -15.06
CA SER A 42 6.48 3.37 -14.69
C SER A 42 5.15 3.16 -15.44
N LYS A 43 4.30 4.20 -15.50
CA LYS A 43 3.06 4.22 -16.29
C LYS A 43 3.33 3.97 -17.78
N ALA A 44 4.33 4.64 -18.35
CA ALA A 44 4.73 4.46 -19.75
C ALA A 44 5.22 3.04 -20.09
N ARG A 45 5.65 2.26 -19.08
CA ARG A 45 6.06 0.86 -19.21
C ARG A 45 5.00 -0.13 -18.75
N ASP A 46 3.82 0.36 -18.37
CA ASP A 46 2.70 -0.43 -17.89
C ASP A 46 3.05 -1.33 -16.68
N ILE A 47 3.91 -0.82 -15.79
CA ILE A 47 4.42 -1.50 -14.59
C ILE A 47 3.48 -1.21 -13.40
N PRO A 48 3.01 -2.23 -12.64
CA PRO A 48 2.26 -2.00 -11.40
C PRO A 48 3.03 -1.15 -10.39
N ILE A 49 2.34 -0.23 -9.73
CA ILE A 49 2.94 0.74 -8.80
C ILE A 49 2.27 0.58 -7.43
N VAL A 50 3.05 0.40 -6.37
CA VAL A 50 2.58 0.45 -4.98
C VAL A 50 3.13 1.71 -4.34
N ILE A 51 2.27 2.49 -3.69
CA ILE A 51 2.63 3.74 -3.03
C ILE A 51 2.25 3.64 -1.54
N ASP A 52 3.26 3.66 -0.67
CA ASP A 52 3.11 3.64 0.79
C ASP A 52 3.81 4.85 1.44
N ALA A 53 3.51 5.08 2.73
CA ALA A 53 4.15 6.08 3.58
C ALA A 53 4.22 7.48 2.94
N ASP A 54 5.41 8.09 2.87
CA ASP A 54 5.60 9.46 2.36
C ASP A 54 5.18 9.62 0.89
N GLY A 55 5.15 8.54 0.10
CA GLY A 55 4.61 8.57 -1.25
C GLY A 55 3.13 8.95 -1.28
N LEU A 56 2.35 8.56 -0.27
CA LEU A 56 0.94 8.94 -0.14
C LEU A 56 0.78 10.43 0.13
N TRP A 57 1.69 11.00 0.93
CA TRP A 57 1.69 12.45 1.17
C TRP A 57 1.93 13.22 -0.13
N LEU A 58 2.86 12.75 -0.99
CA LEU A 58 3.11 13.36 -2.31
C LEU A 58 1.89 13.24 -3.22
N VAL A 59 1.20 12.07 -3.19
CA VAL A 59 -0.08 11.90 -3.89
C VAL A 59 -1.15 12.86 -3.36
N THR A 60 -1.20 13.13 -2.05
CA THR A 60 -2.13 14.13 -1.50
C THR A 60 -1.89 15.53 -2.06
N GLN A 61 -0.63 15.90 -2.34
CA GLN A 61 -0.32 17.22 -2.92
C GLN A 61 -0.68 17.30 -4.41
N GLN A 62 -0.57 16.19 -5.14
CA GLN A 62 -0.89 16.14 -6.55
C GLN A 62 -1.48 14.77 -6.94
N PRO A 63 -2.79 14.57 -6.71
CA PRO A 63 -3.43 13.28 -6.98
C PRO A 63 -3.34 12.84 -8.45
N SER A 64 -3.30 13.80 -9.37
CA SER A 64 -3.25 13.58 -10.82
C SER A 64 -2.05 12.76 -11.30
N VAL A 65 -0.99 12.64 -10.48
CA VAL A 65 0.21 11.85 -10.84
C VAL A 65 -0.12 10.36 -11.05
N ILE A 66 -1.05 9.83 -10.26
CA ILE A 66 -1.41 8.40 -10.26
C ILE A 66 -2.91 8.15 -10.55
N GLN A 67 -3.74 9.19 -10.49
CA GLN A 67 -5.18 9.12 -10.76
C GLN A 67 -5.46 8.40 -12.10
N GLY A 68 -6.40 7.46 -12.08
CA GLY A 68 -6.82 6.67 -13.25
C GLY A 68 -5.88 5.53 -13.64
N TYR A 69 -4.69 5.40 -13.04
CA TYR A 69 -3.76 4.33 -13.37
C TYR A 69 -4.17 3.00 -12.72
N GLN A 70 -4.86 2.12 -13.45
CA GLN A 70 -5.48 0.90 -12.91
C GLN A 70 -4.52 -0.11 -12.26
N LYS A 71 -3.21 -0.03 -12.57
CA LYS A 71 -2.18 -0.86 -11.92
C LYS A 71 -1.54 -0.20 -10.71
N GLY A 72 -2.03 0.97 -10.29
CA GLY A 72 -1.61 1.65 -9.08
C GLY A 72 -2.38 1.14 -7.85
N ILE A 73 -1.66 0.99 -6.74
CA ILE A 73 -2.21 0.57 -5.45
C ILE A 73 -1.72 1.56 -4.38
N LEU A 74 -2.64 2.17 -3.64
CA LEU A 74 -2.32 3.02 -2.48
C LEU A 74 -2.59 2.25 -1.20
N THR A 75 -1.67 2.34 -0.22
CA THR A 75 -1.79 1.61 1.06
C THR A 75 -1.92 2.53 2.28
N PRO A 76 -2.88 3.48 2.31
CA PRO A 76 -2.97 4.42 3.43
C PRO A 76 -3.39 3.73 4.74
N ASN A 77 -2.78 4.16 5.84
CA ASN A 77 -3.40 4.01 7.15
C ASN A 77 -4.54 5.03 7.32
N PHE A 78 -5.28 4.93 8.43
CA PHE A 78 -6.39 5.83 8.74
C PHE A 78 -6.05 7.33 8.57
N MET A 79 -4.93 7.79 9.13
CA MET A 79 -4.55 9.20 9.09
C MET A 79 -4.14 9.67 7.70
N GLU A 80 -3.46 8.81 6.94
CA GLU A 80 -3.10 9.07 5.53
C GLU A 80 -4.35 9.11 4.65
N PHE A 81 -5.29 8.20 4.89
CA PHE A 81 -6.56 8.11 4.17
C PHE A 81 -7.41 9.35 4.38
N THR A 82 -7.61 9.79 5.63
CA THR A 82 -8.38 11.01 5.94
C THR A 82 -7.80 12.23 5.22
N ARG A 83 -6.47 12.40 5.24
CA ARG A 83 -5.81 13.52 4.54
C ARG A 83 -6.02 13.46 3.03
N LEU A 84 -5.87 12.27 2.44
CA LEU A 84 -6.08 12.10 1.01
C LEU A 84 -7.54 12.33 0.61
N TYR A 85 -8.48 11.86 1.42
CA TYR A 85 -9.91 12.06 1.23
C TYR A 85 -10.27 13.55 1.25
N GLU A 86 -9.87 14.27 2.30
CA GLU A 86 -10.15 15.70 2.47
C GLU A 86 -9.50 16.55 1.37
N ALA A 87 -8.30 16.18 0.91
CA ALA A 87 -7.62 16.87 -0.18
C ALA A 87 -8.35 16.75 -1.53
N LEU A 88 -9.04 15.63 -1.77
CA LEU A 88 -9.76 15.34 -3.03
C LEU A 88 -11.21 15.78 -3.01
N HIS A 89 -11.90 15.63 -1.89
CA HIS A 89 -13.32 15.96 -1.76
C HIS A 89 -13.57 17.38 -1.25
N HIS A 90 -12.55 18.04 -0.69
CA HIS A 90 -12.67 19.35 -0.04
C HIS A 90 -13.69 19.38 1.12
N GLU A 91 -13.95 18.21 1.71
CA GLU A 91 -14.92 17.99 2.79
C GLU A 91 -14.34 17.00 3.82
N PRO A 92 -14.71 17.11 5.11
CA PRO A 92 -14.29 16.15 6.13
C PRO A 92 -14.82 14.75 5.80
N MET A 93 -13.99 13.76 6.06
CA MET A 93 -14.37 12.36 5.90
C MET A 93 -15.40 11.94 6.95
N ASP A 94 -16.48 11.28 6.53
CA ASP A 94 -17.42 10.64 7.45
C ASP A 94 -16.80 9.40 8.09
N SER A 95 -16.47 9.47 9.39
CA SER A 95 -15.90 8.36 10.14
C SER A 95 -16.90 7.27 10.53
N SER A 96 -18.20 7.44 10.23
CA SER A 96 -19.23 6.46 10.57
C SER A 96 -19.35 5.31 9.56
N ASP A 97 -18.96 5.52 8.30
CA ASP A 97 -19.02 4.51 7.23
C ASP A 97 -17.72 4.49 6.39
N TYR A 98 -16.74 3.72 6.87
CA TYR A 98 -15.45 3.56 6.20
C TYR A 98 -15.55 2.86 4.85
N GLN A 99 -16.51 1.92 4.68
CA GLN A 99 -16.67 1.19 3.43
C GLN A 99 -17.16 2.11 2.32
N ARG A 100 -18.10 3.00 2.64
CA ARG A 100 -18.53 4.06 1.72
C ARG A 100 -17.39 5.01 1.40
N SER A 101 -16.69 5.50 2.43
CA SER A 101 -15.61 6.47 2.26
C SER A 101 -14.48 5.94 1.38
N VAL A 102 -14.03 4.68 1.59
CA VAL A 102 -12.96 4.07 0.79
C VAL A 102 -13.38 3.86 -0.66
N MET A 103 -14.64 3.49 -0.91
CA MET A 103 -15.18 3.35 -2.25
C MET A 103 -15.26 4.70 -2.97
N GLN A 104 -15.76 5.74 -2.30
CA GLN A 104 -15.83 7.10 -2.84
C GLN A 104 -14.45 7.63 -3.23
N LEU A 105 -13.45 7.45 -2.36
CA LEU A 105 -12.10 7.89 -2.65
C LEU A 105 -11.49 7.17 -3.85
N SER A 106 -11.72 5.85 -3.96
CA SER A 106 -11.23 5.07 -5.09
C SER A 106 -11.86 5.54 -6.42
N VAL A 107 -13.17 5.79 -6.43
CA VAL A 107 -13.88 6.34 -7.59
C VAL A 107 -13.35 7.74 -7.94
N ALA A 108 -13.18 8.63 -6.96
CA ALA A 108 -12.61 9.96 -7.18
C ALA A 108 -11.18 9.89 -7.74
N MET A 109 -10.41 8.87 -7.35
CA MET A 109 -9.07 8.58 -7.86
C MET A 109 -9.08 7.85 -9.22
N GLY A 110 -10.22 7.73 -9.88
CA GLY A 110 -10.34 7.07 -11.19
C GLY A 110 -10.27 5.55 -11.09
N ASN A 111 -10.96 4.95 -10.12
CA ASN A 111 -10.99 3.50 -9.86
C ASN A 111 -9.62 2.91 -9.48
N LEU A 112 -8.80 3.71 -8.81
CA LEU A 112 -7.50 3.27 -8.30
C LEU A 112 -7.69 2.27 -7.15
N THR A 113 -6.85 1.23 -7.07
CA THR A 113 -6.96 0.28 -5.95
C THR A 113 -6.48 0.93 -4.65
N LEU A 114 -7.31 0.90 -3.61
CA LEU A 114 -7.00 1.41 -2.29
C LEU A 114 -6.99 0.28 -1.26
N VAL A 115 -6.03 0.33 -0.33
CA VAL A 115 -5.92 -0.55 0.83
C VAL A 115 -5.88 0.31 2.09
N LEU A 116 -7.04 0.47 2.73
CA LEU A 116 -7.15 1.15 4.02
C LEU A 116 -6.74 0.19 5.14
N LYS A 117 -5.54 0.40 5.68
CA LYS A 117 -4.94 -0.41 6.76
C LYS A 117 -5.64 -0.14 8.08
N GLY A 118 -6.07 -1.18 8.79
CA GLY A 118 -6.86 -1.06 10.01
C GLY A 118 -6.81 -2.29 10.92
N GLU A 119 -7.80 -2.42 11.81
CA GLU A 119 -8.03 -3.66 12.55
C GLU A 119 -8.36 -4.80 11.58
N GLN A 120 -9.27 -4.52 10.64
CA GLN A 120 -9.41 -5.20 9.36
C GLN A 120 -8.91 -4.26 8.25
N ASP A 121 -8.37 -4.82 7.18
CA ASP A 121 -7.96 -4.01 6.02
C ASP A 121 -9.11 -3.97 5.01
N PHE A 122 -9.49 -2.77 4.58
CA PHE A 122 -10.48 -2.60 3.51
C PHE A 122 -9.79 -2.39 2.17
N ILE A 123 -10.19 -3.15 1.16
CA ILE A 123 -9.60 -3.14 -0.17
C ILE A 123 -10.69 -2.84 -1.19
N THR A 124 -10.47 -1.89 -2.09
CA THR A 124 -11.44 -1.55 -3.13
C THR A 124 -10.78 -1.02 -4.39
N ASP A 125 -11.41 -1.27 -5.54
CA ASP A 125 -11.13 -0.64 -6.84
C ASP A 125 -12.25 0.34 -7.26
N GLY A 126 -13.10 0.72 -6.32
CA GLY A 126 -14.22 1.63 -6.54
C GLY A 126 -15.49 0.92 -7.03
N SER A 127 -15.43 -0.38 -7.32
CA SER A 127 -16.62 -1.18 -7.67
C SER A 127 -17.17 -1.94 -6.46
N LYS A 128 -16.28 -2.51 -5.65
CA LYS A 128 -16.63 -3.34 -4.48
C LYS A 128 -15.59 -3.15 -3.39
N VAL A 129 -16.03 -3.30 -2.13
CA VAL A 129 -15.16 -3.32 -0.97
C VAL A 129 -15.00 -4.77 -0.50
N TYR A 130 -13.75 -5.17 -0.29
CA TYR A 130 -13.34 -6.44 0.28
C TYR A 130 -12.74 -6.17 1.66
N SER A 131 -13.00 -7.06 2.62
CA SER A 131 -12.38 -7.00 3.93
C SER A 131 -11.40 -8.15 4.10
N CYS A 132 -10.14 -7.85 4.43
CA CYS A 132 -9.18 -8.82 4.93
C CYS A 132 -9.23 -8.78 6.46
N ASN A 133 -9.95 -9.76 7.04
CA ASN A 133 -10.13 -9.91 8.49
C ASN A 133 -9.23 -11.01 9.09
N LEU A 134 -8.19 -11.44 8.37
CA LEU A 134 -7.27 -12.44 8.89
C LEU A 134 -6.67 -11.95 10.20
N GLU A 135 -6.65 -12.82 11.20
CA GLU A 135 -6.12 -12.48 12.51
C GLU A 135 -4.63 -12.13 12.39
N GLY A 136 -4.29 -10.91 12.81
CA GLY A 136 -2.91 -10.46 12.95
C GLY A 136 -2.44 -10.60 14.40
N SER A 137 -1.86 -9.53 14.94
CA SER A 137 -1.59 -9.38 16.37
C SER A 137 -1.85 -7.94 16.80
N GLY A 138 -2.02 -7.73 18.10
CA GLY A 138 -2.07 -6.38 18.69
C GLY A 138 -0.76 -5.60 18.61
N ARG A 139 0.33 -6.21 18.08
CA ARG A 139 1.66 -5.60 18.02
C ARG A 139 1.94 -5.03 16.63
N ARG A 140 2.00 -3.70 16.56
CA ARG A 140 2.54 -2.95 15.41
C ARG A 140 4.02 -2.68 15.60
N CYS A 141 4.89 -3.36 14.85
CA CYS A 141 6.32 -3.06 14.81
C CYS A 141 6.64 -2.10 13.65
N GLY A 142 7.66 -1.26 13.82
CA GLY A 142 8.15 -0.39 12.75
C GLY A 142 8.78 -1.22 11.64
N GLY A 143 8.40 -0.95 10.38
CA GLY A 143 8.79 -1.74 9.20
C GLY A 143 7.71 -2.71 8.70
N GLN A 144 6.58 -2.88 9.41
CA GLN A 144 5.49 -3.74 8.94
C GLN A 144 4.90 -3.27 7.58
N GLY A 145 4.86 -1.95 7.35
CA GLY A 145 4.43 -1.38 6.07
C GLY A 145 5.34 -1.76 4.90
N ASP A 146 6.65 -1.89 5.13
CA ASP A 146 7.62 -2.35 4.13
C ASP A 146 7.37 -3.79 3.69
N LEU A 147 7.04 -4.66 4.64
CA LEU A 147 6.70 -6.04 4.33
C LEU A 147 5.43 -6.10 3.46
N LEU A 148 4.42 -5.29 3.81
CA LEU A 148 3.18 -5.22 3.06
C LEU A 148 3.41 -4.72 1.63
N SER A 149 4.03 -3.55 1.48
CA SER A 149 4.29 -2.95 0.17
C SER A 149 5.23 -3.81 -0.68
N GLY A 150 6.27 -4.40 -0.08
CA GLY A 150 7.19 -5.33 -0.74
C GLY A 150 6.49 -6.57 -1.28
N SER A 151 5.70 -7.25 -0.45
CA SER A 151 4.92 -8.42 -0.87
C SER A 151 3.83 -8.06 -1.89
N MET A 152 3.19 -6.90 -1.73
CA MET A 152 2.18 -6.39 -2.65
C MET A 152 2.74 -6.11 -4.04
N GLY A 153 3.97 -5.56 -4.13
CA GLY A 153 4.66 -5.42 -5.40
C GLY A 153 4.76 -6.76 -6.12
N VAL A 154 5.36 -7.76 -5.46
CA VAL A 154 5.56 -9.11 -6.03
C VAL A 154 4.24 -9.72 -6.50
N LEU A 155 3.23 -9.71 -5.64
CA LEU A 155 1.92 -10.27 -5.94
C LEU A 155 1.19 -9.50 -7.06
N ALA A 156 1.35 -8.18 -7.15
CA ALA A 156 0.76 -7.37 -8.22
C ALA A 156 1.31 -7.78 -9.58
N HIS A 157 2.63 -7.93 -9.70
CA HIS A 157 3.23 -8.40 -10.94
C HIS A 157 2.73 -9.79 -11.34
N TRP A 158 2.69 -10.74 -10.40
CA TRP A 158 2.19 -12.09 -10.68
C TRP A 158 0.71 -12.09 -11.07
N ALA A 159 -0.13 -11.32 -10.37
CA ALA A 159 -1.55 -11.20 -10.69
C ALA A 159 -1.77 -10.58 -12.08
N HIS A 160 -1.06 -9.50 -12.41
CA HIS A 160 -1.16 -8.85 -13.72
C HIS A 160 -0.63 -9.75 -14.85
N ALA A 161 0.44 -10.50 -14.61
CA ALA A 161 0.95 -11.50 -15.55
C ALA A 161 -0.06 -12.65 -15.77
N ALA A 162 -0.65 -13.18 -14.69
CA ALA A 162 -1.68 -14.21 -14.74
C ALA A 162 -2.96 -13.73 -15.44
N SER A 163 -3.36 -12.47 -15.24
CA SER A 163 -4.48 -11.86 -15.95
C SER A 163 -4.21 -11.74 -17.45
N THR A 164 -3.00 -11.31 -17.82
CA THR A 164 -2.57 -11.23 -19.23
C THR A 164 -2.52 -12.63 -19.88
N ALA A 165 -2.15 -13.66 -19.12
CA ALA A 165 -2.20 -15.07 -19.54
C ALA A 165 -3.64 -15.64 -19.56
N GLY A 166 -4.66 -14.85 -19.22
CA GLY A 166 -6.06 -15.26 -19.23
C GLY A 166 -6.47 -16.21 -18.09
N MET A 167 -5.64 -16.33 -17.05
CA MET A 167 -5.91 -17.15 -15.85
C MET A 167 -6.82 -16.43 -14.85
N ILE A 168 -6.75 -15.10 -14.78
CA ILE A 168 -7.64 -14.25 -13.96
C ILE A 168 -8.56 -13.47 -14.91
N ARG A 169 -9.87 -13.71 -14.86
CA ARG A 169 -10.85 -13.14 -15.82
C ARG A 169 -11.90 -12.22 -15.20
N SER A 170 -12.21 -12.39 -13.92
CA SER A 170 -13.39 -11.75 -13.28
C SER A 170 -13.05 -10.79 -12.15
N MET A 171 -11.76 -10.61 -11.85
CA MET A 171 -11.33 -9.82 -10.70
C MET A 171 -10.17 -8.91 -11.08
N ASN A 172 -10.17 -7.69 -10.53
CA ASN A 172 -9.07 -6.76 -10.71
C ASN A 172 -7.76 -7.37 -10.14
N PRO A 173 -6.70 -7.55 -10.95
CA PRO A 173 -5.46 -8.16 -10.48
C PRO A 173 -4.81 -7.41 -9.32
N SER A 174 -4.97 -6.09 -9.26
CA SER A 174 -4.48 -5.25 -8.16
C SER A 174 -5.21 -5.55 -6.85
N VAL A 175 -6.51 -5.83 -6.90
CA VAL A 175 -7.30 -6.25 -5.72
C VAL A 175 -6.86 -7.64 -5.23
N VAL A 176 -6.65 -8.59 -6.15
CA VAL A 176 -6.15 -9.94 -5.83
C VAL A 176 -4.78 -9.85 -5.13
N ALA A 177 -3.87 -9.05 -5.69
CA ALA A 177 -2.56 -8.82 -5.12
C ALA A 177 -2.62 -8.15 -3.75
N ALA A 178 -3.46 -7.12 -3.60
CA ALA A 178 -3.66 -6.43 -2.34
C ALA A 178 -4.18 -7.38 -1.25
N PHE A 179 -5.19 -8.20 -1.56
CA PHE A 179 -5.75 -9.15 -0.62
C PHE A 179 -4.73 -10.21 -0.19
N GLY A 180 -3.96 -10.74 -1.14
CA GLY A 180 -2.87 -11.68 -0.86
C GLY A 180 -1.78 -11.07 0.02
N ALA A 181 -1.38 -9.82 -0.24
CA ALA A 181 -0.34 -9.13 0.52
C ALA A 181 -0.77 -8.80 1.95
N CYS A 182 -2.00 -8.33 2.14
CA CYS A 182 -2.58 -8.11 3.47
C CYS A 182 -2.66 -9.42 4.25
N SER A 183 -3.14 -10.49 3.63
CA SER A 183 -3.24 -11.82 4.24
C SER A 183 -1.86 -12.34 4.66
N LEU A 184 -0.86 -12.25 3.77
CA LEU A 184 0.50 -12.67 4.08
C LEU A 184 1.09 -11.88 5.23
N THR A 185 0.98 -10.55 5.20
CA THR A 185 1.52 -9.67 6.25
C THR A 185 0.89 -9.96 7.61
N ARG A 186 -0.44 -10.15 7.65
CA ARG A 186 -1.18 -10.52 8.87
C ARG A 186 -0.78 -11.89 9.39
N GLN A 187 -0.65 -12.88 8.51
CA GLN A 187 -0.23 -14.24 8.87
C GLN A 187 1.22 -14.28 9.39
N CYS A 188 2.14 -13.49 8.82
CA CYS A 188 3.48 -13.32 9.33
C CYS A 188 3.47 -12.65 10.71
N ASN A 189 2.66 -11.60 10.89
CA ASN A 189 2.55 -10.89 12.16
C ASN A 189 2.00 -11.78 13.27
N SER A 190 0.96 -12.56 12.98
CA SER A 190 0.36 -13.50 13.93
C SER A 190 1.37 -14.57 14.37
N GLN A 191 2.05 -15.23 13.43
CA GLN A 191 3.06 -16.26 13.75
C GLN A 191 4.24 -15.70 14.55
N ALA A 192 4.79 -14.55 14.14
CA ALA A 192 5.90 -13.92 14.84
C ALA A 192 5.49 -13.50 16.25
N PHE A 193 4.27 -12.96 16.41
CA PHE A 193 3.76 -12.59 17.73
C PHE A 193 3.50 -13.78 18.65
N GLN A 194 3.05 -14.92 18.12
CA GLN A 194 2.91 -16.13 18.92
C GLN A 194 4.26 -16.62 19.50
N ARG A 195 5.36 -16.38 18.78
CA ARG A 195 6.71 -16.79 19.19
C ARG A 195 7.40 -15.77 20.10
N HIS A 196 7.27 -14.49 19.78
CA HIS A 196 8.06 -13.41 20.39
C HIS A 196 7.22 -12.47 21.27
N GLY A 197 5.89 -12.58 21.25
CA GLY A 197 4.99 -11.74 22.02
C GLY A 197 5.30 -10.25 21.82
N ARG A 198 5.44 -9.51 22.92
CA ARG A 198 5.66 -8.06 22.88
C ARG A 198 7.00 -7.67 22.23
N SER A 199 8.01 -8.54 22.23
CA SER A 199 9.32 -8.25 21.63
C SER A 199 9.34 -8.39 20.11
N THR A 200 8.23 -8.81 19.48
CA THR A 200 8.14 -8.95 18.03
C THR A 200 8.57 -7.69 17.28
N THR A 201 9.44 -7.89 16.30
CA THR A 201 9.96 -6.93 15.34
C THR A 201 9.61 -7.32 13.91
N THR A 202 9.84 -6.44 12.94
CA THR A 202 9.64 -6.77 11.52
C THR A 202 10.62 -7.83 11.04
N SER A 203 11.83 -7.90 11.59
CA SER A 203 12.79 -8.96 11.28
C SER A 203 12.24 -10.35 11.63
N ASP A 204 11.53 -10.46 12.76
CA ASP A 204 10.86 -11.71 13.15
C ASP A 204 9.74 -12.04 12.15
N MET A 205 8.95 -11.04 11.73
CA MET A 205 7.92 -11.23 10.69
C MET A 205 8.49 -11.70 9.35
N ILE A 206 9.70 -11.24 8.98
CA ILE A 206 10.38 -11.65 7.75
C ILE A 206 10.73 -13.14 7.78
N GLN A 207 11.13 -13.67 8.95
CA GLN A 207 11.42 -15.10 9.11
C GLN A 207 10.17 -15.97 8.91
N GLU A 208 8.98 -15.43 9.14
CA GLU A 208 7.71 -16.15 8.96
C GLU A 208 7.19 -16.16 7.51
N ILE A 209 7.78 -15.40 6.59
CA ILE A 209 7.25 -15.27 5.20
C ILE A 209 7.09 -16.63 4.54
N SER A 210 8.09 -17.51 4.61
CA SER A 210 8.02 -18.81 3.94
C SER A 210 6.91 -19.70 4.50
N SER A 211 6.81 -19.77 5.84
CA SER A 211 5.76 -20.54 6.53
C SER A 211 4.37 -19.99 6.23
N ALA A 212 4.21 -18.66 6.32
CA ALA A 212 2.97 -17.96 6.01
C ALA A 212 2.53 -18.16 4.56
N PHE A 213 3.46 -18.05 3.60
CA PHE A 213 3.17 -18.20 2.18
C PHE A 213 2.67 -19.61 1.87
N LYS A 214 3.36 -20.65 2.36
CA LYS A 214 2.93 -22.04 2.20
C LYS A 214 1.52 -22.27 2.72
N LYS A 215 1.25 -21.79 3.93
CA LYS A 215 -0.05 -21.93 4.60
C LYS A 215 -1.19 -21.19 3.89
N LEU A 216 -0.91 -20.11 3.18
CA LEU A 216 -1.95 -19.30 2.53
C LEU A 216 -2.19 -19.67 1.07
N PHE A 217 -1.15 -20.11 0.36
CA PHE A 217 -1.18 -20.21 -1.10
C PHE A 217 -0.81 -21.60 -1.64
N GLU A 218 -0.30 -22.51 -0.82
CA GLU A 218 0.16 -23.85 -1.26
C GLU A 218 -0.52 -25.01 -0.52
N SER A 219 -1.33 -24.73 0.51
CA SER A 219 -2.09 -25.73 1.27
C SER A 219 -3.55 -25.78 0.84
#